data_AF-A0A2R6HUP2-F1
#
_entry.id   AF-A0A2R6HUP2-F1
#
_cell.length_a   1.000
_cell.length_b   1.000
_cell.length_c   1.000
_cell.angle_alpha   90.00
_cell.angle_beta   90.00
_cell.angle_gamma   90.00
#
_symmetry.space_group_name_H-M   'P 1'
#
loop_
_entity.id
_entity.type
_entity.pdbx_description
1 polymer ?
#
loop_
_entity_poly.entity_id
_entity_poly.type
_entity_poly.pdbx_seq_one_letter_code
_entity_poly.pdbx_strand_id
1 'polypeptide(L)'
;MPPPWYDWVTWNPKTRICANINTEQGDVTNFIVAYEYKLRGSWETVAQFDHGPESPYGHDIDEEGLHMDLYKEGQKYRVVRSKFPYVPVNHAPRYCIEYIKRNHGALIERFEQWHNVNRRP
;
A
#
# COMPACT_ATOMS: atom_id res chain seq x y z
N MET A 1 17.92 16.61 7.42
CA MET A 1 16.88 15.66 7.01
C MET A 1 15.71 15.80 7.97
N PRO A 2 14.56 16.34 7.55
CA PRO A 2 13.35 16.19 8.35
C PRO A 2 13.04 14.68 8.50
N PRO A 3 12.55 14.22 9.65
CA PRO A 3 12.18 12.82 9.84
C PRO A 3 11.02 12.44 8.88
N PRO A 4 10.91 11.16 8.50
CA PRO A 4 9.82 10.69 7.65
C PRO A 4 8.48 11.03 8.28
N TRP A 5 7.51 11.45 7.47
CA TRP A 5 6.15 11.60 7.94
C TRP A 5 5.51 10.21 8.01
N TYR A 6 5.30 9.73 9.24
CA TYR A 6 4.56 8.51 9.52
C TYR A 6 3.14 8.86 9.94
N ASP A 7 2.16 8.44 9.16
CA ASP A 7 0.75 8.51 9.56
C ASP A 7 0.11 7.12 9.46
N TRP A 8 -0.62 6.76 10.52
CA TRP A 8 -1.35 5.50 10.60
C TRP A 8 -2.83 5.83 10.67
N VAL A 9 -3.53 5.66 9.56
CA VAL A 9 -5.00 5.79 9.56
C VAL A 9 -5.57 4.41 9.85
N THR A 10 -5.94 4.16 11.12
CA THR A 10 -6.65 2.95 11.51
C THR A 10 -8.11 3.07 11.07
N TRP A 11 -8.55 2.19 10.16
CA TRP A 11 -9.93 2.23 9.65
C TRP A 11 -10.89 1.48 10.58
N ASN A 12 -10.46 0.33 11.09
CA ASN A 12 -11.19 -0.48 12.07
C ASN A 12 -10.20 -1.38 12.84
N PRO A 13 -10.64 -2.16 13.85
CA PRO A 13 -9.74 -2.98 14.66
C PRO A 13 -8.93 -4.04 13.89
N LYS A 14 -9.34 -4.37 12.66
CA LYS A 14 -8.73 -5.38 11.81
C LYS A 14 -7.96 -4.82 10.62
N THR A 15 -8.05 -3.54 10.31
CA THR A 15 -7.41 -2.96 9.11
C THR A 15 -6.84 -1.59 9.38
N ARG A 16 -5.69 -1.32 8.75
CA ARG A 16 -5.02 -0.02 8.84
C ARG A 16 -4.35 0.34 7.51
N ILE A 17 -4.22 1.65 7.29
CA ILE A 17 -3.36 2.20 6.25
C ILE A 17 -2.10 2.72 6.94
N CYS A 18 -0.95 2.26 6.47
CA CYS A 18 0.38 2.61 6.96
C CYS A 18 1.06 3.45 5.88
N ALA A 19 1.30 4.73 6.15
CA ALA A 19 2.00 5.60 5.22
C ALA A 19 3.34 6.02 5.80
N ASN A 20 4.41 5.83 5.03
CA ASN A 20 5.73 6.37 5.27
C ASN A 20 6.10 7.23 4.05
N ILE A 21 6.28 8.53 4.25
CA ILE A 21 6.56 9.48 3.16
C ILE A 21 7.81 10.28 3.53
N ASN A 22 8.81 10.21 2.66
CA ASN A 22 10.02 11.01 2.76
C ASN A 22 9.97 12.14 1.74
N THR A 23 10.40 13.33 2.19
CA THR A 23 10.45 14.52 1.34
C THR A 23 11.78 15.23 1.49
N GLU A 24 12.25 15.82 0.38
CA GLU A 24 13.38 16.74 0.34
C GLU A 24 12.94 18.01 -0.38
N GLN A 25 13.16 19.18 0.24
CA GLN A 25 12.76 20.49 -0.29
C GLN A 25 11.28 20.62 -0.70
N GLY A 26 10.41 19.76 -0.16
CA GLY A 26 8.98 19.73 -0.46
C GLY A 26 8.57 18.69 -1.51
N ASP A 27 9.54 18.07 -2.19
CA ASP A 27 9.31 17.00 -3.15
C ASP A 27 9.42 15.64 -2.48
N VAL A 28 8.55 14.70 -2.86
CA VAL A 28 8.55 13.32 -2.38
C VAL A 28 9.69 12.57 -3.04
N THR A 29 10.62 12.05 -2.24
CA THR A 29 11.77 11.26 -2.75
C THR A 29 11.50 9.76 -2.69
N ASN A 30 10.73 9.31 -1.70
CA ASN A 30 10.23 7.95 -1.62
C ASN A 30 9.00 7.89 -0.73
N PHE A 31 8.15 6.90 -0.97
CA PHE A 31 7.03 6.59 -0.09
C PHE A 31 6.70 5.11 -0.10
N ILE A 32 6.07 4.66 0.98
CA ILE A 32 5.32 3.42 1.06
C ILE A 32 3.93 3.75 1.59
N VAL A 33 2.89 3.24 0.92
CA VAL A 33 1.51 3.24 1.39
C VAL A 33 1.02 1.80 1.38
N ALA A 34 0.98 1.19 2.56
CA ALA A 34 0.55 -0.19 2.75
C ALA A 34 -0.87 -0.24 3.35
N TYR A 35 -1.68 -1.15 2.82
CA TYR A 35 -2.94 -1.56 3.43
C TYR A 35 -2.73 -2.90 4.12
N GLU A 36 -3.01 -2.94 5.42
CA GLU A 36 -2.72 -4.11 6.25
C GLU A 36 -3.98 -4.63 6.93
N TYR A 37 -3.99 -5.95 7.16
CA TYR A 37 -5.05 -6.68 7.82
C TYR A 37 -4.49 -7.46 9.02
N LYS A 38 -5.19 -7.41 10.16
CA LYS A 38 -4.80 -8.13 11.38
C LYS A 38 -5.24 -9.59 11.31
N LEU A 39 -4.37 -10.45 10.79
CA LEU A 39 -4.59 -11.90 10.67
C LEU A 39 -3.94 -12.63 11.86
N ARG A 40 -4.76 -13.36 12.63
CA ARG A 40 -4.29 -14.22 13.74
C ARG A 40 -3.37 -13.50 14.75
N GLY A 41 -3.61 -12.21 14.98
CA GLY A 41 -2.87 -11.39 15.95
C GLY A 41 -1.74 -10.55 15.33
N SER A 42 -1.31 -10.86 14.11
CA SER A 42 -0.25 -10.16 13.39
C SER A 42 -0.80 -9.29 12.28
N TRP A 43 -0.11 -8.19 11.96
CA TRP A 43 -0.43 -7.37 10.80
C TRP A 43 0.20 -7.96 9.55
N GLU A 44 -0.62 -8.22 8.55
CA GLU A 44 -0.21 -8.76 7.25
C GLU A 44 -0.51 -7.73 6.17
N THR A 45 0.42 -7.55 5.24
CA THR A 45 0.18 -6.68 4.07
C THR A 45 -0.87 -7.33 3.16
N VAL A 46 -1.88 -6.56 2.79
CA VAL A 46 -2.89 -6.92 1.79
C VAL A 46 -2.51 -6.34 0.44
N ALA A 47 -2.15 -5.06 0.44
CA ALA A 47 -1.75 -4.32 -0.75
C ALA A 47 -0.73 -3.24 -0.39
N GLN A 48 0.15 -2.90 -1.34
CA GLN A 48 1.14 -1.86 -1.18
C GLN A 48 1.26 -1.03 -2.46
N PHE A 49 1.48 0.27 -2.27
CA PHE A 49 2.05 1.16 -3.27
C PHE A 49 3.37 1.67 -2.73
N ASP A 50 4.38 1.81 -3.58
CA ASP A 50 5.62 2.44 -3.18
C ASP A 50 6.29 3.16 -4.35
N HIS A 51 7.17 4.07 -3.96
CA HIS A 51 8.12 4.74 -4.81
C HIS A 51 9.44 4.82 -4.04
N GLY A 52 10.54 4.46 -4.67
CA GLY A 52 11.86 4.46 -4.06
C GLY A 52 12.93 4.11 -5.09
N PRO A 53 13.21 4.99 -6.06
CA PRO A 53 14.07 4.69 -7.21
C PRO A 53 15.53 4.41 -6.80
N GLU A 54 15.97 4.91 -5.65
CA GLU A 54 17.31 4.66 -5.12
C GLU A 54 17.44 3.32 -4.38
N SER A 55 16.32 2.66 -4.07
CA SER A 55 16.32 1.35 -3.42
C SER A 55 16.47 0.24 -4.46
N PRO A 56 17.38 -0.74 -4.29
CA PRO A 56 17.54 -1.87 -5.21
C PRO A 56 16.26 -2.69 -5.45
N TYR A 57 15.29 -2.59 -4.55
CA TYR A 57 14.00 -3.27 -4.62
C TYR A 57 12.81 -2.30 -4.61
N GLY A 58 13.06 -0.99 -4.70
CA GLY A 58 12.00 0.02 -4.75
C GLY A 58 11.50 0.24 -6.17
N HIS A 59 10.35 0.89 -6.27
CA HIS A 59 9.70 1.19 -7.55
C HIS A 59 9.96 2.62 -8.02
N ASP A 60 10.17 2.83 -9.31
CA ASP A 60 10.14 4.17 -9.91
C ASP A 60 8.79 4.38 -10.60
N ILE A 61 7.91 5.18 -10.00
CA ILE A 61 6.57 5.38 -10.57
C ILE A 61 6.55 6.42 -11.69
N ASP A 62 7.60 7.23 -11.86
CA ASP A 62 7.72 8.13 -13.01
C ASP A 62 8.08 7.33 -14.27
N GLU A 63 8.90 6.29 -14.14
CA GLU A 63 9.26 5.41 -15.27
C GLU A 63 8.27 4.24 -15.46
N GLU A 64 7.89 3.55 -14.37
CA GLU A 64 7.08 2.32 -14.44
C GLU A 64 5.56 2.60 -14.44
N GLY A 65 5.17 3.82 -14.10
CA GLY A 65 3.81 4.18 -13.76
C GLY A 65 3.35 3.64 -12.39
N LEU A 66 2.33 4.28 -11.83
CA LEU A 66 1.75 3.87 -10.56
C LEU A 66 1.18 2.45 -10.65
N HIS A 67 1.49 1.63 -9.65
CA HIS A 67 1.00 0.27 -9.57
C HIS A 67 0.81 -0.17 -8.14
N MET A 68 -0.02 -1.19 -7.96
CA MET A 68 -0.35 -1.75 -6.67
C MET A 68 0.11 -3.19 -6.61
N ASP A 69 0.92 -3.48 -5.61
CA ASP A 69 1.30 -4.83 -5.24
C ASP A 69 0.26 -5.45 -4.34
N LEU A 70 -0.05 -6.71 -4.60
CA LEU A 70 -1.00 -7.49 -3.84
C LEU A 70 -0.25 -8.64 -3.19
N TYR A 71 -0.55 -8.87 -1.92
CA TYR A 71 0.13 -9.86 -1.10
C TYR A 71 -0.81 -11.01 -0.75
N LYS A 72 -0.23 -12.21 -0.63
CA LYS A 72 -0.87 -13.42 -0.15
C LYS A 72 0.17 -14.21 0.63
N GLU A 73 -0.18 -14.68 1.83
CA GLU A 73 0.73 -15.49 2.67
C GLU A 73 2.09 -14.80 2.92
N GLY A 74 2.07 -13.49 3.14
CA GLY A 74 3.26 -12.68 3.39
C GLY A 74 4.13 -12.41 2.16
N GLN A 75 3.74 -12.89 0.97
CA GLN A 75 4.52 -12.74 -0.26
C GLN A 75 3.76 -11.94 -1.32
N LYS A 76 4.52 -11.19 -2.15
CA LYS A 76 3.98 -10.48 -3.32
C LYS A 76 3.42 -11.50 -4.31
N TYR A 77 2.11 -11.49 -4.47
CA TYR A 77 1.35 -12.41 -5.32
C TYR A 77 1.12 -11.84 -6.72
N ARG A 78 0.85 -10.54 -6.83
CA ARG A 78 0.49 -9.91 -8.11
C ARG A 78 0.75 -8.42 -8.12
N VAL A 79 1.19 -7.90 -9.28
CA VAL A 79 1.25 -6.47 -9.59
C VAL A 79 0.03 -6.05 -10.40
N VAL A 80 -0.59 -4.93 -10.06
CA VAL A 80 -1.70 -4.32 -10.80
C VAL A 80 -1.22 -2.99 -11.37
N ARG A 81 -1.05 -2.89 -12.70
CA ARG A 81 -0.61 -1.66 -13.39
C ARG A 81 -1.73 -0.96 -14.16
N SER A 82 -2.51 -1.73 -14.93
CA SER A 82 -3.50 -1.22 -15.91
C SER A 82 -4.72 -0.49 -15.33
N LYS A 83 -4.82 -0.34 -14.02
CA LYS A 83 -5.95 0.31 -13.35
C LYS A 83 -5.67 1.75 -12.93
N PHE A 84 -4.43 2.19 -13.03
CA PHE A 84 -4.01 3.49 -12.49
C PHE A 84 -3.77 4.50 -13.60
N PRO A 85 -4.28 5.73 -13.47
CA PRO A 85 -3.88 6.82 -14.34
C PRO A 85 -2.41 7.19 -14.06
N TYR A 86 -1.83 8.01 -14.91
CA TYR A 86 -0.61 8.73 -14.54
C TYR A 86 -0.89 9.61 -13.31
N VAL A 87 -0.03 9.51 -12.30
CA VAL A 87 -0.09 10.32 -11.07
C VAL A 87 1.33 10.81 -10.79
N PRO A 88 1.57 12.13 -10.75
CA PRO A 88 2.88 12.67 -10.38
C PRO A 88 3.31 12.20 -9.00
N VAL A 89 4.61 11.99 -8.80
CA VAL A 89 5.19 11.45 -7.54
C VAL A 89 4.70 12.21 -6.30
N ASN A 90 4.72 13.54 -6.32
CA ASN A 90 4.26 14.38 -5.20
C ASN A 90 2.77 14.20 -4.85
N HIS A 91 1.96 13.72 -5.78
CA HIS A 91 0.52 13.51 -5.60
C HIS A 91 0.19 12.04 -5.29
N ALA A 92 1.13 11.12 -5.57
CA ALA A 92 0.91 9.68 -5.48
C ALA A 92 0.54 9.21 -4.06
N PRO A 93 1.20 9.63 -2.96
CA PRO A 93 0.84 9.14 -1.63
C PRO A 93 -0.64 9.38 -1.28
N ARG A 94 -1.13 10.60 -1.54
CA ARG A 94 -2.53 10.96 -1.29
C ARG A 94 -3.48 10.14 -2.18
N TYR A 95 -3.12 9.97 -3.46
CA TYR A 95 -3.90 9.15 -4.37
C TYR A 95 -4.01 7.69 -3.90
N CYS A 96 -2.88 7.09 -3.48
CA CYS A 96 -2.82 5.71 -2.99
C CYS A 96 -3.70 5.50 -1.76
N ILE A 97 -3.61 6.40 -0.77
CA ILE A 97 -4.46 6.38 0.42
C ILE A 97 -5.93 6.39 0.01
N GLU A 98 -6.36 7.36 -0.80
CA GLU A 98 -7.76 7.50 -1.25
C GLU A 98 -8.23 6.31 -2.10
N TYR A 99 -7.35 5.73 -2.92
CA TYR A 99 -7.66 4.52 -3.67
C TYR A 99 -7.95 3.36 -2.72
N ILE A 100 -7.11 3.12 -1.72
CA ILE A 100 -7.34 2.09 -0.70
C ILE A 100 -8.65 2.35 0.03
N LYS A 101 -8.91 3.60 0.43
CA LYS A 101 -10.17 3.98 1.11
C LYS A 101 -11.40 3.58 0.30
N ARG A 102 -11.41 3.89 -1.00
CA ARG A 102 -12.54 3.63 -1.91
C ARG A 102 -12.71 2.16 -2.25
N ASN A 103 -11.61 1.39 -2.25
CA ASN A 103 -11.59 -0.01 -2.69
C ASN A 103 -11.43 -1.02 -1.53
N HIS A 104 -11.51 -0.56 -0.28
CA HIS A 104 -11.17 -1.36 0.90
C HIS A 104 -11.93 -2.69 0.95
N GLY A 105 -13.24 -2.69 0.66
CA GLY A 105 -14.09 -3.88 0.66
C GLY A 105 -13.60 -4.95 -0.30
N ALA A 106 -13.30 -4.58 -1.55
CA ALA A 106 -12.81 -5.51 -2.56
C ALA A 106 -11.40 -6.04 -2.25
N LEU A 107 -10.55 -5.21 -1.63
CA LEU A 107 -9.19 -5.61 -1.23
C LEU A 107 -9.24 -6.63 -0.09
N ILE A 108 -10.07 -6.42 0.94
CA ILE A 108 -10.17 -7.34 2.07
C ILE A 108 -10.94 -8.62 1.73
N GLU A 109 -12.01 -8.56 0.93
CA GLU A 109 -12.84 -9.73 0.64
C GLU A 109 -12.01 -10.86 0.04
N ARG A 110 -11.20 -10.52 -0.97
CA ARG A 110 -10.30 -11.48 -1.61
C ARG A 110 -9.21 -11.99 -0.66
N PHE A 111 -8.66 -11.12 0.18
CA PHE A 111 -7.65 -11.51 1.16
C PHE A 111 -8.24 -12.49 2.20
N GLU A 112 -9.41 -12.18 2.75
CA GLU A 112 -10.13 -13.03 3.70
C GLU A 112 -10.48 -14.40 3.09
N GLN A 113 -10.87 -14.44 1.81
CA GLN A 113 -11.13 -15.69 1.08
C GLN A 113 -9.86 -16.54 0.96
N TRP A 114 -8.73 -15.96 0.55
CA TRP A 114 -7.46 -16.69 0.46
C TRP A 114 -6.98 -17.21 1.82
N HIS A 115 -7.24 -16.46 2.89
CA HIS A 115 -6.80 -16.80 4.24
C HIS A 115 -7.85 -17.55 5.07
N ASN A 116 -8.97 -17.96 4.46
CA ASN A 116 -10.07 -18.71 5.08
C ASN A 116 -10.57 -18.07 6.40
N VAL A 117 -10.56 -16.74 6.49
CA VAL A 117 -10.88 -16.00 7.73
C VAL A 117 -12.29 -16.31 8.25
N ASN A 118 -13.22 -16.60 7.35
CA ASN A 118 -14.63 -16.88 7.67
C ASN A 118 -15.01 -18.36 7.56
N ARG A 119 -14.08 -19.28 7.21
CA ARG A 119 -14.37 -20.71 7.31
C ARG A 119 -14.23 -21.12 8.78
N ARG A 120 -15.36 -21.44 9.41
CA ARG A 120 -15.32 -22.28 10.62
C ARG A 120 -14.76 -23.66 10.22
N PRO A 121 -13.98 -24.33 11.09
CA PRO A 121 -13.59 -25.71 10.88
C PRO A 121 -14.81 -26.61 10.69
#